data_AF-A0A7V6A240-F1
#
_entry.id   AF-A0A7V6A240-F1
#
_cell.length_a   1.000
_cell.length_b   1.000
_cell.length_c   1.000
_cell.angle_alpha   90.00
_cell.angle_beta   90.00
_cell.angle_gamma   90.00
#
_symmetry.space_group_name_H-M   'P 1'
#
loop_
_entity.id
_entity.type
_entity.pdbx_description
1 polymer ?
#
loop_
_entity_poly.entity_id
_entity_poly.type
_entity_poly.pdbx_seq_one_letter_code
_entity_poly.pdbx_strand_id
1 'polypeptide(L)'
;MNMMTRPLESPRFQAVSTPASVPCFPVAFPPADKFLSANFVADETNPSFVVGPVKAFAASRKCPTAWLYEADRKPPAEAAGKEIPMEYTAYLEEDCPHKIVYYVFIDQRGLTPQQWIEWRQRFQKNKTEEEYGSTKSKLEKACVAGCGCNADLRFIQINGQLLNKSPEKYLRTGGRFVPLYDLNLQKKLSR
;
A
#
# COMPACT_ATOMS: atom_id res chain seq x y z
N MET A 1 66.77 -24.33 28.86
CA MET A 1 66.08 -23.10 29.30
C MET A 1 65.62 -22.34 28.05
N ASN A 2 64.37 -21.90 28.07
CA ASN A 2 63.47 -21.68 26.93
C ASN A 2 63.90 -20.65 25.88
N MET A 3 63.82 -21.06 24.63
CA MET A 3 63.39 -20.20 23.52
C MET A 3 61.88 -19.93 23.68
N MET A 4 61.45 -18.67 23.69
CA MET A 4 60.04 -18.30 23.54
C MET A 4 59.90 -17.36 22.35
N THR A 5 59.46 -17.95 21.24
CA THR A 5 58.76 -17.28 20.14
C THR A 5 57.49 -16.60 20.67
N ARG A 6 57.35 -15.29 20.43
CA ARG A 6 56.07 -14.57 20.56
C ARG A 6 55.48 -14.31 19.17
N PRO A 7 54.16 -14.48 18.98
CA PRO A 7 53.50 -14.28 17.69
C PRO A 7 53.32 -12.80 17.37
N LEU A 8 53.39 -12.48 16.07
CA LEU A 8 53.02 -11.19 15.48
C LEU A 8 51.52 -10.94 15.69
N GLU A 9 51.17 -9.96 16.52
CA GLU A 9 49.81 -9.42 16.58
C GLU A 9 49.53 -8.61 15.30
N SER A 10 48.54 -9.08 14.55
CA SER A 10 47.97 -8.39 13.39
C SER A 10 47.30 -7.08 13.83
N PRO A 11 47.51 -5.96 13.13
CA PRO A 11 46.81 -4.72 13.45
C PRO A 11 45.31 -4.92 13.23
N ARG A 12 44.52 -4.71 14.29
CA ARG A 12 43.07 -4.54 14.20
C ARG A 12 42.80 -3.40 13.22
N PHE A 13 42.25 -3.74 12.07
CA PHE A 13 41.52 -2.80 11.22
C PHE A 13 40.45 -2.13 12.10
N GLN A 14 40.70 -0.89 12.52
CA GLN A 14 39.64 -0.01 12.96
C GLN A 14 38.80 0.28 11.72
N ALA A 15 37.62 -0.34 11.65
CA ALA A 15 36.62 0.03 10.68
C ALA A 15 36.27 1.50 10.92
N VAL A 16 36.73 2.35 10.01
CA VAL A 16 36.25 3.72 9.86
C VAL A 16 34.74 3.64 9.74
N SER A 17 34.04 4.27 10.68
CA SER A 17 32.59 4.41 10.67
C SER A 17 32.20 5.29 9.49
N THR A 18 31.99 4.69 8.32
CA THR A 18 31.18 5.28 7.25
C THR A 18 29.79 5.55 7.83
N PRO A 19 29.19 6.73 7.59
CA PRO A 19 27.80 6.96 7.95
C PRO A 19 26.98 5.87 7.26
N ALA A 20 26.19 5.14 8.05
CA ALA A 20 25.36 4.05 7.58
C ALA A 20 24.53 4.54 6.39
N SER A 21 24.81 4.00 5.20
CA SER A 21 23.87 4.06 4.10
C SER A 21 22.57 3.46 4.61
N VAL A 22 21.53 4.28 4.76
CA VAL A 22 20.19 3.81 5.08
C VAL A 22 19.85 2.73 4.05
N PRO A 23 19.56 1.49 4.45
CA PRO A 23 19.22 0.46 3.48
C PRO A 23 17.93 0.90 2.78
N CYS A 24 17.99 1.14 1.47
CA CYS A 24 16.85 1.44 0.60
C CYS A 24 15.93 0.21 0.39
N PHE A 25 15.94 -0.75 1.31
CA PHE A 25 15.19 -2.01 1.19
C PHE A 25 13.90 -1.93 2.01
N PRO A 26 12.77 -2.46 1.50
CA PRO A 26 11.54 -2.55 2.26
C PRO A 26 11.73 -3.38 3.54
N VAL A 27 11.16 -2.93 4.65
CA VAL A 27 11.21 -3.65 5.94
C VAL A 27 9.89 -4.36 6.18
N ALA A 28 9.97 -5.62 6.60
CA ALA A 28 8.80 -6.41 6.97
C ALA A 28 8.16 -5.86 8.26
N PHE A 29 6.91 -5.44 8.18
CA PHE A 29 6.13 -4.96 9.32
C PHE A 29 4.65 -5.25 9.12
N PRO A 30 3.91 -5.72 10.15
CA PRO A 30 2.49 -5.97 10.02
C PRO A 30 1.72 -4.64 9.85
N PRO A 31 0.86 -4.50 8.83
CA PRO A 31 0.02 -3.32 8.69
C PRO A 31 -0.96 -3.22 9.85
N ALA A 32 -1.23 -2.00 10.33
CA ALA A 32 -2.21 -1.86 11.41
C ALA A 32 -3.64 -2.30 10.98
N ASP A 33 -4.45 -2.71 11.94
CA ASP A 33 -5.73 -3.40 11.68
C ASP A 33 -6.76 -2.57 10.91
N LYS A 34 -6.75 -1.26 11.13
CA LYS A 34 -7.63 -0.32 10.43
C LYS A 34 -7.44 -0.36 8.90
N PHE A 35 -6.25 -0.69 8.40
CA PHE A 35 -5.93 -0.70 6.97
C PHE A 35 -6.27 -2.06 6.40
N LEU A 36 -5.88 -3.12 7.12
CA LEU A 36 -6.24 -4.49 6.79
C LEU A 36 -7.77 -4.67 6.69
N SER A 37 -8.53 -3.97 7.53
CA SER A 37 -10.00 -4.03 7.51
C SER A 37 -10.65 -3.02 6.56
N ALA A 38 -9.90 -2.07 6.00
CA ALA A 38 -10.44 -1.10 5.05
C ALA A 38 -10.78 -1.78 3.72
N ASN A 39 -11.88 -1.37 3.10
CA ASN A 39 -12.08 -1.67 1.69
C ASN A 39 -11.14 -0.79 0.86
N PHE A 40 -10.80 -1.26 -0.35
CA PHE A 40 -9.98 -0.49 -1.27
C PHE A 40 -10.61 -0.30 -2.65
N VAL A 41 -10.15 0.74 -3.34
CA VAL A 41 -10.35 0.96 -4.78
C VAL A 41 -9.03 0.67 -5.52
N ALA A 42 -9.12 0.42 -6.83
CA ALA A 42 -7.97 0.02 -7.65
C ALA A 42 -7.77 0.91 -8.89
N ASP A 43 -8.37 2.10 -8.87
CA ASP A 43 -8.19 3.18 -9.83
C ASP A 43 -8.26 4.50 -9.05
N GLU A 44 -7.25 5.34 -9.19
CA GLU A 44 -7.14 6.59 -8.44
C GLU A 44 -8.13 7.65 -8.96
N THR A 45 -8.41 7.68 -10.25
CA THR A 45 -9.14 8.79 -10.87
C THR A 45 -10.62 8.51 -10.95
N ASN A 46 -10.99 7.33 -11.47
CA ASN A 46 -12.38 6.97 -11.72
C ASN A 46 -12.61 5.49 -11.40
N PRO A 47 -12.60 5.12 -10.11
CA PRO A 47 -12.89 3.75 -9.70
C PRO A 47 -14.32 3.37 -10.10
N SER A 48 -14.44 2.20 -10.72
CA SER A 48 -15.72 1.59 -11.04
C SER A 48 -16.20 0.70 -9.91
N PHE A 49 -15.31 0.23 -9.03
CA PHE A 49 -15.65 -0.71 -7.96
C PHE A 49 -14.98 -0.38 -6.64
N VAL A 50 -15.69 -0.66 -5.55
CA VAL A 50 -15.06 -0.93 -4.25
C VAL A 50 -14.81 -2.43 -4.18
N VAL A 51 -13.56 -2.81 -4.00
CA VAL A 51 -13.12 -4.19 -4.15
C VAL A 51 -13.48 -5.01 -2.90
N GLY A 52 -13.04 -4.59 -1.73
CA GLY A 52 -13.31 -5.28 -0.46
C GLY A 52 -12.13 -5.15 0.50
N PRO A 53 -12.17 -5.82 1.66
CA PRO A 53 -11.15 -5.63 2.69
C PRO A 53 -9.76 -6.03 2.21
N VAL A 54 -8.74 -5.20 2.49
CA VAL A 54 -7.34 -5.48 2.13
C VAL A 54 -6.87 -6.84 2.66
N LYS A 55 -7.25 -7.21 3.88
CA LYS A 55 -6.93 -8.52 4.48
C LYS A 55 -7.53 -9.69 3.72
N ALA A 56 -8.77 -9.54 3.22
CA ALA A 56 -9.44 -10.58 2.45
C ALA A 56 -8.75 -10.74 1.08
N PHE A 57 -8.31 -9.62 0.49
CA PHE A 57 -7.52 -9.64 -0.72
C PHE A 57 -6.17 -10.34 -0.53
N ALA A 58 -5.42 -10.00 0.52
CA ALA A 58 -4.16 -10.67 0.85
C ALA A 58 -4.36 -12.17 1.10
N ALA A 59 -5.37 -12.55 1.88
CA ALA A 59 -5.69 -13.96 2.14
C ALA A 59 -6.14 -14.75 0.89
N SER A 60 -6.62 -14.07 -0.15
CA SER A 60 -7.01 -14.72 -1.42
C SER A 60 -5.83 -14.97 -2.36
N ARG A 61 -4.62 -14.50 -2.03
CA ARG A 61 -3.43 -14.76 -2.84
C ARG A 61 -3.10 -16.26 -2.81
N LYS A 62 -2.61 -16.78 -3.93
CA LYS A 62 -2.37 -18.24 -4.09
C LYS A 62 -1.00 -18.68 -3.58
N CYS A 63 -0.11 -17.71 -3.39
CA CYS A 63 1.25 -17.91 -2.95
C CYS A 63 1.46 -17.23 -1.58
N PRO A 64 2.52 -17.58 -0.84
CA PRO A 64 2.87 -16.88 0.40
C PRO A 64 2.94 -15.38 0.19
N THR A 65 2.50 -14.62 1.21
CA THR A 65 2.49 -13.17 1.15
C THR A 65 3.22 -12.55 2.34
N ALA A 66 3.90 -11.44 2.09
CA ALA A 66 4.53 -10.62 3.11
C ALA A 66 4.14 -9.14 2.95
N TRP A 67 4.08 -8.42 4.08
CA TRP A 67 3.84 -6.99 4.09
C TRP A 67 5.16 -6.26 4.31
N LEU A 68 5.45 -5.31 3.42
CA LEU A 68 6.66 -4.50 3.46
C LEU A 68 6.32 -3.00 3.46
N TYR A 69 7.16 -2.22 4.11
CA TYR A 69 7.07 -0.75 4.17
C TYR A 69 8.42 -0.13 3.81
N GLU A 70 8.42 1.12 3.37
CA GLU A 70 9.67 1.88 3.15
C GLU A 70 10.39 2.08 4.49
N ALA A 71 11.69 1.79 4.54
CA ALA A 71 12.48 1.72 5.77
C ALA A 71 12.52 3.05 6.56
N ASP A 72 12.40 4.18 5.86
CA ASP A 72 12.41 5.54 6.40
C ASP A 72 11.00 6.02 6.81
N ARG A 73 9.95 5.28 6.48
CA ARG A 73 8.55 5.58 6.80
C ARG A 73 7.91 4.43 7.56
N LYS A 74 8.37 4.21 8.80
CA LYS A 74 7.65 3.31 9.72
C LYS A 74 6.22 3.86 9.92
N PRO A 75 5.17 3.06 9.71
CA PRO A 75 3.84 3.46 10.13
C PRO A 75 3.88 3.60 11.66
N PRO A 76 3.57 4.77 12.22
CA PRO A 76 3.52 4.94 13.66
C PRO A 76 2.42 4.01 14.18
N ALA A 77 2.80 3.17 15.16
CA ALA A 77 1.88 2.23 15.80
C ALA A 77 0.58 2.92 16.23
N GLU A 78 0.66 4.21 16.57
CA GLU A 78 -0.44 5.16 16.72
C GLU A 78 0.16 6.57 16.55
N ALA A 79 -0.03 7.24 15.40
CA ALA A 79 0.19 8.69 15.34
C ALA A 79 -0.98 9.39 16.03
N ALA A 80 -1.04 9.28 17.36
CA ALA A 80 -1.90 10.11 18.18
C ALA A 80 -1.37 11.57 18.09
N GLY A 81 -2.15 12.45 17.47
CA GLY A 81 -2.08 13.88 17.75
C GLY A 81 -1.27 14.79 16.83
N LYS A 82 -0.95 14.40 15.58
CA LYS A 82 -0.49 15.38 14.56
C LYS A 82 -1.43 15.43 13.36
N GLU A 83 -1.96 16.63 13.12
CA GLU A 83 -2.94 17.06 12.10
C GLU A 83 -2.52 16.88 10.62
N ILE A 84 -1.49 16.10 10.33
CA ILE A 84 -1.07 15.85 8.95
C ILE A 84 -1.59 14.46 8.56
N PRO A 85 -2.50 14.35 7.58
CA PRO A 85 -2.82 13.06 7.01
C PRO A 85 -1.56 12.47 6.39
N MET A 86 -0.99 11.47 7.05
CA MET A 86 0.18 10.76 6.54
C MET A 86 -0.32 9.60 5.69
N GLU A 87 -0.08 9.70 4.38
CA GLU A 87 -0.20 8.57 3.46
C GLU A 87 1.01 7.65 3.64
N TYR A 88 0.78 6.37 3.89
CA TYR A 88 1.84 5.35 3.92
C TYR A 88 1.74 4.44 2.71
N THR A 89 2.87 4.16 2.08
CA THR A 89 2.96 3.13 1.04
C THR A 89 3.15 1.77 1.71
N ALA A 90 2.22 0.85 1.49
CA ALA A 90 2.30 -0.53 1.94
C ALA A 90 2.43 -1.46 0.73
N TYR A 91 3.40 -2.34 0.76
CA TYR A 91 3.64 -3.33 -0.29
C TYR A 91 3.14 -4.68 0.21
N LEU A 92 2.20 -5.28 -0.52
CA LEU A 92 1.89 -6.71 -0.38
C LEU A 92 2.72 -7.46 -1.42
N GLU A 93 3.74 -8.16 -0.95
CA GLU A 93 4.48 -9.13 -1.75
C GLU A 93 3.69 -10.43 -1.83
N GLU A 94 3.57 -11.00 -3.02
CA GLU A 94 3.09 -12.36 -3.29
C GLU A 94 4.23 -13.10 -3.99
N ASP A 95 4.87 -14.02 -3.26
CA ASP A 95 6.06 -14.76 -3.69
C ASP A 95 5.67 -16.14 -4.26
N CYS A 96 5.55 -16.23 -5.58
CA CYS A 96 5.30 -17.49 -6.28
C CYS A 96 6.61 -18.06 -6.86
N PRO A 97 6.73 -19.39 -7.07
CA PRO A 97 7.98 -20.07 -7.48
C PRO A 97 8.75 -19.48 -8.68
N HIS A 98 8.08 -18.74 -9.57
CA HIS A 98 8.69 -18.12 -10.76
C HIS A 98 8.27 -16.66 -10.95
N LYS A 99 7.61 -16.07 -9.96
CA LYS A 99 6.99 -14.75 -10.10
C LYS A 99 6.80 -14.12 -8.74
N ILE A 100 7.38 -12.94 -8.56
CA ILE A 100 7.07 -12.08 -7.42
C ILE A 100 6.12 -10.99 -7.91
N VAL A 101 5.02 -10.79 -7.20
CA VAL A 101 4.07 -9.71 -7.48
C VAL A 101 4.02 -8.78 -6.28
N TYR A 102 4.18 -7.48 -6.51
CA TYR A 102 3.92 -6.46 -5.50
C TYR A 102 2.61 -5.75 -5.81
N TYR A 103 1.69 -5.75 -4.86
CA TYR A 103 0.52 -4.88 -4.87
C TYR A 103 0.81 -3.69 -3.96
N VAL A 104 0.89 -2.50 -4.55
CA VAL A 104 1.30 -1.27 -3.86
C VAL A 104 0.07 -0.49 -3.44
N PHE A 105 -0.20 -0.51 -2.15
CA PHE A 105 -1.31 0.18 -1.55
C PHE A 105 -0.86 1.52 -0.96
N ILE A 106 -1.74 2.51 -1.03
CA ILE A 106 -1.68 3.70 -0.21
C ILE A 106 -2.67 3.53 0.92
N ASP A 107 -2.14 3.60 2.13
CA ASP A 107 -2.90 3.60 3.36
C ASP A 107 -3.34 5.03 3.70
N GLN A 108 -4.65 5.22 3.73
CA GLN A 108 -5.31 6.51 3.96
C GLN A 108 -6.18 6.49 5.23
N ARG A 109 -5.90 5.60 6.19
CA ARG A 109 -6.67 5.48 7.44
C ARG A 109 -6.89 6.76 8.24
N GLY A 110 -6.10 7.80 8.00
CA GLY A 110 -6.23 9.11 8.63
C GLY A 110 -7.10 10.12 7.86
N LEU A 111 -7.62 9.76 6.68
CA LEU A 111 -8.38 10.66 5.81
C LEU A 111 -9.86 10.28 5.78
N THR A 112 -10.73 11.23 6.08
CA THR A 112 -12.15 11.18 5.69
C THR A 112 -12.29 11.38 4.18
N PRO A 113 -13.43 10.98 3.55
CA PRO A 113 -13.67 11.26 2.13
C PRO A 113 -13.54 12.74 1.77
N GLN A 114 -13.97 13.64 2.65
CA GLN A 114 -13.82 15.08 2.46
C GLN A 114 -12.34 15.51 2.50
N GLN A 115 -11.56 15.02 3.47
CA GLN A 115 -10.12 15.31 3.53
C GLN A 115 -9.35 14.70 2.36
N TRP A 116 -9.78 13.56 1.82
CA TRP A 116 -9.20 12.97 0.61
C TRP A 116 -9.35 13.90 -0.60
N ILE A 117 -10.50 14.55 -0.74
CA ILE A 117 -10.76 15.51 -1.81
C ILE A 117 -9.94 16.78 -1.60
N GLU A 118 -9.95 17.31 -0.38
CA GLU A 118 -9.16 18.50 -0.03
C GLU A 118 -7.67 18.26 -0.25
N TRP A 119 -7.18 17.05 0.03
CA TRP A 119 -5.81 16.65 -0.24
C TRP A 119 -5.51 16.66 -1.76
N ARG A 120 -6.41 16.13 -2.59
CA ARG A 120 -6.30 16.17 -4.07
C ARG A 120 -6.38 17.59 -4.63
N GLN A 121 -7.24 18.44 -4.08
CA GLN A 121 -7.39 19.86 -4.44
C GLN A 121 -6.09 20.64 -4.29
N ARG A 122 -5.24 20.28 -3.31
CA ARG A 122 -3.94 20.92 -3.10
C ARG A 122 -2.94 20.64 -4.22
N PHE A 123 -3.04 19.49 -4.88
CA PHE A 123 -2.13 19.11 -5.97
C PHE A 123 -2.65 19.47 -7.36
N GLN A 124 -3.97 19.64 -7.52
CA GLN A 124 -4.60 19.93 -8.81
C GLN A 124 -5.45 21.20 -8.72
N LYS A 125 -4.80 22.35 -8.92
CA LYS A 125 -5.45 23.67 -8.90
C LYS A 125 -6.67 23.69 -9.84
N ASN A 126 -7.82 24.08 -9.29
CA ASN A 126 -9.09 24.45 -9.95
C ASN A 126 -9.80 23.43 -10.86
N LYS A 127 -9.27 22.22 -11.11
CA LYS A 127 -9.91 21.19 -11.96
C LYS A 127 -10.66 20.09 -11.20
N THR A 128 -10.64 20.15 -9.87
CA THR A 128 -10.99 19.02 -9.02
C THR A 128 -12.47 18.67 -8.97
N GLU A 129 -13.39 19.63 -9.07
CA GLU A 129 -14.81 19.31 -9.00
C GLU A 129 -15.32 18.66 -10.30
N GLU A 130 -14.87 19.18 -11.45
CA GLU A 130 -15.20 18.61 -12.76
C GLU A 130 -14.58 17.22 -12.97
N GLU A 131 -13.34 17.00 -12.50
CA GLU A 131 -12.64 15.73 -12.67
C GLU A 131 -12.97 14.68 -11.59
N TYR A 132 -13.26 15.09 -10.34
CA TYR A 132 -13.45 14.15 -9.22
C TYR A 132 -14.78 14.27 -8.48
N GLY A 133 -15.63 15.26 -8.77
CA GLY A 133 -16.93 15.42 -8.10
C GLY A 133 -17.84 14.20 -8.30
N SER A 134 -17.80 13.60 -9.49
CA SER A 134 -18.53 12.36 -9.76
C SER A 134 -17.99 11.18 -8.94
N THR A 135 -16.67 11.05 -8.82
CA THR A 135 -16.01 10.02 -7.99
C THR A 135 -16.35 10.21 -6.52
N LYS A 136 -16.28 11.44 -5.99
CA LYS A 136 -16.73 11.79 -4.63
C LYS A 136 -18.13 11.27 -4.35
N SER A 137 -19.10 11.66 -5.18
CA SER A 137 -20.50 11.34 -4.95
C SER A 137 -20.74 9.82 -4.94
N LYS A 138 -20.05 9.07 -5.82
CA LYS A 138 -20.12 7.59 -5.84
C LYS A 138 -19.56 6.99 -4.55
N LEU A 139 -18.41 7.46 -4.08
CA LEU A 139 -17.75 6.97 -2.86
C LEU A 139 -18.54 7.31 -1.60
N GLU A 140 -19.16 8.49 -1.51
CA GLU A 140 -20.05 8.87 -0.41
C GLU A 140 -21.26 7.95 -0.32
N LYS A 141 -21.90 7.64 -1.45
CA LYS A 141 -23.01 6.67 -1.49
C LYS A 141 -22.57 5.26 -1.12
N ALA A 142 -21.40 4.82 -1.59
CA ALA A 142 -20.82 3.55 -1.16
C ALA A 142 -20.57 3.53 0.36
N CYS A 143 -20.08 4.63 0.94
CA CYS A 143 -19.89 4.78 2.38
C CYS A 143 -21.21 4.62 3.14
N VAL A 144 -22.27 5.32 2.71
CA VAL A 144 -23.64 5.18 3.28
C VAL A 144 -24.16 3.75 3.16
N ALA A 145 -23.82 3.03 2.09
CA ALA A 145 -24.18 1.62 1.92
C ALA A 145 -23.34 0.65 2.81
N GLY A 146 -22.41 1.14 3.63
CA GLY A 146 -21.50 0.32 4.44
C GLY A 146 -20.32 -0.25 3.65
N CYS A 147 -19.99 0.36 2.51
CA CYS A 147 -18.93 -0.03 1.59
C CYS A 147 -17.85 1.06 1.46
N GLY A 148 -17.65 1.88 2.49
CA GLY A 148 -16.61 2.91 2.51
C GLY A 148 -15.21 2.30 2.32
N CYS A 149 -14.30 3.05 1.69
CA CYS A 149 -12.94 2.63 1.40
C CYS A 149 -11.93 3.67 1.93
N ASN A 150 -10.84 3.18 2.52
CA ASN A 150 -9.77 4.01 3.10
C ASN A 150 -8.38 3.50 2.68
N ALA A 151 -8.31 2.84 1.51
CA ALA A 151 -7.09 2.28 0.94
C ALA A 151 -7.19 2.32 -0.59
N ASP A 152 -6.06 2.60 -1.24
CA ASP A 152 -5.98 2.70 -2.70
C ASP A 152 -4.90 1.74 -3.22
N LEU A 153 -5.25 0.77 -4.06
CA LEU A 153 -4.27 0.00 -4.82
C LEU A 153 -3.83 0.82 -6.03
N ARG A 154 -2.66 1.47 -5.94
CA ARG A 154 -2.16 2.36 -7.01
C ARG A 154 -1.36 1.62 -8.07
N PHE A 155 -0.53 0.66 -7.66
CA PHE A 155 0.38 -0.01 -8.59
C PHE A 155 0.40 -1.51 -8.39
N ILE A 156 0.69 -2.21 -9.48
CA ILE A 156 1.05 -3.63 -9.44
C ILE A 156 2.41 -3.74 -10.13
N GLN A 157 3.36 -4.38 -9.48
CA GLN A 157 4.64 -4.74 -10.09
C GLN A 157 4.73 -6.25 -10.20
N ILE A 158 5.30 -6.74 -11.31
CA ILE A 158 5.55 -8.17 -11.54
C ILE A 158 7.02 -8.30 -11.89
N ASN A 159 7.77 -9.08 -11.11
CA ASN A 159 9.22 -9.27 -11.28
C ASN A 159 9.97 -7.93 -11.40
N GLY A 160 9.63 -6.97 -10.52
CA GLY A 160 10.23 -5.63 -10.49
C GLY A 160 9.76 -4.68 -11.60
N GLN A 161 8.92 -5.12 -12.53
CA GLN A 161 8.40 -4.26 -13.60
C GLN A 161 7.00 -3.76 -13.26
N LEU A 162 6.77 -2.46 -13.43
CA LEU A 162 5.44 -1.86 -13.29
C LEU A 162 4.50 -2.41 -14.36
N LEU A 163 3.32 -2.87 -13.95
CA LEU A 163 2.31 -3.37 -14.85
C LEU A 163 1.77 -2.24 -15.73
N ASN A 164 1.88 -2.39 -17.05
CA ASN A 164 1.33 -1.44 -18.03
C ASN A 164 -0.19 -1.64 -18.25
N LYS A 165 -0.95 -1.73 -17.14
CA LYS A 165 -2.40 -1.91 -17.12
C LYS A 165 -2.92 -1.44 -15.77
N SER A 166 -4.08 -0.78 -15.73
CA SER A 166 -4.66 -0.33 -14.46
C SER A 166 -4.87 -1.50 -13.49
N PRO A 167 -4.61 -1.31 -12.18
CA PRO A 167 -4.83 -2.35 -11.19
C PRO A 167 -6.26 -2.88 -11.21
N GLU A 168 -7.28 -2.01 -11.32
CA GLU A 168 -8.67 -2.43 -11.42
C GLU A 168 -8.93 -3.39 -12.59
N LYS A 169 -8.42 -3.08 -13.79
CA LYS A 169 -8.58 -3.95 -14.97
C LYS A 169 -7.81 -5.26 -14.78
N TYR A 170 -6.67 -5.25 -14.11
CA TYR A 170 -5.90 -6.46 -13.80
C TYR A 170 -6.64 -7.37 -12.81
N LEU A 171 -7.27 -6.80 -11.77
CA LEU A 171 -8.04 -7.56 -10.78
C LEU A 171 -9.30 -8.19 -11.36
N ARG A 172 -9.99 -7.49 -12.27
CA ARG A 172 -11.16 -8.05 -12.96
C ARG A 172 -10.83 -9.17 -13.93
N THR A 173 -9.62 -9.20 -14.46
CA THR A 173 -9.24 -10.22 -15.44
C THR A 173 -9.13 -11.58 -14.78
N GLY A 174 -9.94 -12.54 -15.21
CA GLY A 174 -9.91 -13.92 -14.70
C GLY A 174 -10.46 -14.07 -13.28
N GLY A 175 -11.30 -13.13 -12.81
CA GLY A 175 -11.98 -13.26 -11.51
C GLY A 175 -11.05 -13.29 -10.31
N ARG A 176 -9.88 -12.63 -10.40
CA ARG A 176 -8.83 -12.69 -9.36
C ARG A 176 -9.24 -12.12 -8.01
N PHE A 177 -10.30 -11.31 -7.98
CA PHE A 177 -11.03 -10.94 -6.79
C PHE A 177 -12.39 -10.37 -7.19
N VAL A 178 -13.46 -10.76 -6.49
CA VAL A 178 -14.81 -10.26 -6.77
C VAL A 178 -15.03 -8.97 -5.98
N PRO A 179 -15.38 -7.84 -6.65
CA PRO A 179 -15.66 -6.60 -5.97
C PRO A 179 -16.93 -6.68 -5.11
N LEU A 180 -16.99 -5.85 -4.07
CA LEU A 180 -18.10 -5.80 -3.12
C LEU A 180 -19.20 -4.81 -3.54
N TYR A 181 -18.84 -3.75 -4.25
CA TYR A 181 -19.76 -2.70 -4.66
C TYR A 181 -19.40 -2.15 -6.04
N ASP A 182 -20.40 -1.93 -6.88
CA ASP A 182 -20.27 -1.24 -8.16
C ASP A 182 -20.62 0.24 -7.97
N LEU A 183 -19.63 1.10 -8.18
CA LEU A 183 -19.73 2.55 -8.00
C LEU A 183 -20.53 3.22 -9.13
N ASN A 184 -20.55 2.64 -10.32
CA ASN A 184 -21.30 3.17 -11.46
C ASN A 184 -22.79 2.80 -11.34
N LEU A 185 -23.09 1.58 -10.90
CA LEU A 185 -24.46 1.10 -10.68
C LEU A 185 -24.99 1.41 -9.27
N GLN A 186 -24.14 1.91 -8.38
CA GLN A 186 -24.46 2.26 -6.99
C GLN A 186 -25.13 1.12 -6.23
N LYS A 187 -24.60 -0.10 -6.39
CA LYS A 187 -25.17 -1.31 -5.80
C LYS A 187 -24.11 -2.24 -5.23
N LYS A 188 -24.48 -2.94 -4.15
CA LYS A 188 -23.71 -4.07 -3.66
C LYS A 188 -23.76 -5.20 -4.68
N LEU A 189 -22.63 -5.87 -4.84
CA LEU A 189 -22.52 -7.06 -5.67
C LEU A 189 -22.66 -8.28 -4.76
N SER A 190 -23.52 -9.22 -5.14
CA SER A 190 -23.66 -10.49 -4.46
C SER A 190 -22.40 -11.31 -4.65
N ARG A 191 -21.88 -11.88 -3.56
CA ARG A 191 -20.76 -12.84 -3.58
C ARG A 191 -21.26 -14.23 -3.94
#